data_AF-A0A1V6QXH0-F1
#
_entry.id   AF-A0A1V6QXH0-F1
#
_cell.length_a   1.000
_cell.length_b   1.000
_cell.length_c   1.000
_cell.angle_alpha   90.00
_cell.angle_beta   90.00
_cell.angle_gamma   90.00
#
_symmetry.space_group_name_H-M   'P 1'
#
loop_
_entity.id
_entity.type
_entity.pdbx_description
1 polymer ?
#
loop_
_entity_poly.entity_id
_entity_poly.type
_entity_poly.pdbx_seq_one_letter_code
_entity_poly.pdbx_strand_id
1 'polypeptide(L)'
;MLYQEAGIVFVGAWGSVLYSLHLYNALQQENLLAAQWADLDMLQAIHPESWVGGPPRTPDEYIKRFCLSMGYSAVQPSKNGPKGLTEQGSVSLMFKQRLCYGSKQIDMTRADLQTIVDKAQWGADTDGDSPYDIMKDVTRALVRSPSQKSQGHQSHEYMSAETLLLKLRLALQCEKPEITFDYFLTHRTCWLLLTNIKKACADQLRKLFGTGCIEHENQLSWMVGYIFCAASGVDHVANLAPKKLSGQVTSRLMVTAAAVLDSMLTSGMGALTCRSLRESHGIHISDDSDSE
;
A
#
# COMPACT_ATOMS: atom_id res chain seq x y z
N MET A 1 -8.32 -11.02 -11.16
CA MET A 1 -9.19 -10.04 -10.47
C MET A 1 -9.90 -10.60 -9.24
N LEU A 2 -10.56 -11.78 -9.27
CA LEU A 2 -11.11 -12.38 -8.03
C LEU A 2 -10.03 -12.59 -6.95
N TYR A 3 -8.82 -12.96 -7.35
CA TYR A 3 -7.66 -13.08 -6.45
C TYR A 3 -7.32 -11.76 -5.73
N GLN A 4 -7.24 -10.66 -6.49
CA GLN A 4 -6.95 -9.32 -5.96
C GLN A 4 -8.04 -8.86 -5.00
N GLU A 5 -9.32 -9.00 -5.39
CA GLU A 5 -10.46 -8.67 -4.55
C GLU A 5 -10.43 -9.43 -3.22
N ALA A 6 -10.26 -10.76 -3.27
CA ALA A 6 -10.18 -11.60 -2.09
C ALA A 6 -8.97 -11.22 -1.21
N GLY A 7 -7.82 -10.96 -1.83
CA GLY A 7 -6.60 -10.53 -1.15
C GLY A 7 -6.78 -9.20 -0.42
N ILE A 8 -7.33 -8.19 -1.10
CA ILE A 8 -7.59 -6.86 -0.53
C ILE A 8 -8.57 -6.94 0.65
N VAL A 9 -9.67 -7.67 0.50
CA VAL A 9 -10.65 -7.88 1.58
C VAL A 9 -9.97 -8.57 2.76
N PHE A 10 -9.16 -9.59 2.49
CA PHE A 10 -8.45 -10.33 3.53
C PHE A 10 -7.47 -9.44 4.29
N VAL A 11 -6.58 -8.71 3.61
CA VAL A 11 -5.60 -7.85 4.30
C VAL A 11 -6.26 -6.69 5.04
N GLY A 12 -7.38 -6.17 4.51
CA GLY A 12 -8.18 -5.13 5.15
C GLY A 12 -8.82 -5.60 6.46
N ALA A 13 -9.29 -6.84 6.52
CA ALA A 13 -9.90 -7.40 7.74
C ALA A 13 -8.89 -7.55 8.90
N TRP A 14 -7.62 -7.84 8.59
CA TRP A 14 -6.58 -8.08 9.61
C TRP A 14 -5.73 -6.85 9.95
N GLY A 15 -5.67 -5.85 9.06
CA GLY A 15 -4.84 -4.64 9.22
C GLY A 15 -3.33 -4.87 9.12
N SER A 16 -2.88 -6.14 9.10
CA SER A 16 -1.49 -6.59 9.02
C SER A 16 -0.60 -5.80 8.06
N VAL A 17 -1.03 -5.60 6.82
CA VAL A 17 -0.25 -4.97 5.76
C VAL A 17 -0.18 -3.45 5.96
N LEU A 18 -1.33 -2.77 6.04
CA LEU A 18 -1.37 -1.32 6.22
C LEU A 18 -0.67 -0.88 7.52
N TYR A 19 -0.84 -1.63 8.61
CA TYR A 19 -0.22 -1.28 9.89
C TYR A 19 1.28 -1.56 9.89
N SER A 20 1.74 -2.59 9.18
CA SER A 20 3.17 -2.79 8.95
C SER A 20 3.78 -1.71 8.05
N LEU A 21 3.04 -1.20 7.06
CA LEU A 21 3.45 -0.05 6.25
C LEU A 21 3.62 1.20 7.11
N HIS A 22 2.70 1.46 8.05
CA HIS A 22 2.87 2.54 9.04
C HIS A 22 4.15 2.36 9.86
N LEU A 23 4.40 1.15 10.37
CA LEU A 23 5.59 0.84 11.15
C LEU A 23 6.87 1.03 10.32
N TYR A 24 6.91 0.47 9.11
CA TYR A 24 8.03 0.58 8.19
C TYR A 24 8.37 2.05 7.90
N ASN A 25 7.38 2.87 7.53
CA ASN A 25 7.59 4.31 7.34
C ASN A 25 8.18 4.96 8.60
N ALA A 26 7.63 4.70 9.79
CA ALA A 26 8.16 5.28 11.03
C ALA A 26 9.62 4.89 11.28
N LEU A 27 9.97 3.62 11.07
CA LEU A 27 11.35 3.15 11.27
C LEU A 27 12.32 3.75 10.24
N GLN A 28 11.88 4.00 9.00
CA GLN A 28 12.66 4.72 8.00
C GLN A 28 12.87 6.19 8.38
N GLN A 29 11.80 6.89 8.80
CA GLN A 29 11.89 8.31 9.18
C GLN A 29 12.82 8.53 10.38
N GLU A 30 12.86 7.57 11.32
CA GLU A 30 13.79 7.58 12.45
C GLU A 30 15.21 7.08 12.11
N ASN A 31 15.50 6.77 10.84
CA ASN A 31 16.79 6.22 10.36
C ASN A 31 17.22 4.96 11.13
N LEU A 32 16.27 4.09 11.46
CA LEU A 32 16.52 2.86 12.22
C LEU A 32 16.71 1.63 11.34
N LEU A 33 16.51 1.73 10.03
CA LEU A 33 16.63 0.62 9.09
C LEU A 33 17.86 0.79 8.19
N ALA A 34 18.55 -0.31 7.94
CA ALA A 34 19.65 -0.37 7.00
C ALA A 34 19.20 -0.83 5.60
N ALA A 35 18.07 -1.54 5.51
CA ALA A 35 17.55 -2.08 4.26
C ALA A 35 16.14 -1.57 3.95
N GLN A 36 15.79 -1.56 2.67
CA GLN A 36 14.45 -1.25 2.18
C GLN A 36 13.57 -2.51 2.10
N TRP A 37 12.26 -2.30 2.19
CA TRP A 37 11.24 -3.33 2.05
C TRP A 37 10.53 -3.18 0.70
N ALA A 38 11.15 -3.72 -0.34
CA ALA A 38 10.67 -3.64 -1.73
C ALA A 38 9.19 -4.00 -1.91
N ASP A 39 8.68 -5.03 -1.24
CA ASP A 39 7.27 -5.43 -1.32
C ASP A 39 6.31 -4.34 -0.82
N LEU A 40 6.67 -3.62 0.26
CA LEU A 40 5.85 -2.52 0.80
C LEU A 40 6.05 -1.22 0.01
N ASP A 41 7.24 -1.00 -0.55
CA ASP A 41 7.49 0.12 -1.46
C ASP A 41 6.64 -0.03 -2.74
N MET A 42 6.56 -1.25 -3.28
CA MET A 42 5.68 -1.58 -4.40
C MET A 42 4.19 -1.44 -4.04
N LEU A 43 3.79 -1.93 -2.86
CA LEU A 43 2.42 -1.73 -2.38
C LEU A 43 2.07 -0.23 -2.32
N GLN A 44 3.00 0.60 -1.85
CA GLN A 44 2.81 2.04 -1.76
C GLN A 44 2.69 2.71 -3.14
N ALA A 45 3.43 2.22 -4.12
CA ALA A 45 3.32 2.68 -5.50
C ALA A 45 1.98 2.31 -6.14
N ILE A 46 1.46 1.11 -5.81
CA ILE A 46 0.13 0.63 -6.27
C ILE A 46 -1.01 1.37 -5.55
N HIS A 47 -0.81 1.74 -4.28
CA HIS A 47 -1.82 2.36 -3.41
C HIS A 47 -1.35 3.70 -2.83
N PRO A 48 -1.16 4.76 -3.63
CA PRO A 48 -0.78 6.08 -3.13
C PRO A 48 -1.81 6.64 -2.12
N GLU A 49 -3.07 6.25 -2.23
CA GLU A 49 -4.19 6.63 -1.37
C GLU A 49 -4.25 5.90 -0.01
N SER A 50 -3.29 5.01 0.27
CA SER A 50 -3.19 4.24 1.51
C SER A 50 -3.10 5.14 2.76
N TRP A 51 -2.47 6.32 2.63
CA TRP A 51 -2.29 7.26 3.72
C TRP A 51 -3.50 8.16 3.96
N VAL A 52 -3.84 8.37 5.23
CA VAL A 52 -4.80 9.41 5.63
C VAL A 52 -4.05 10.72 5.84
N GLY A 53 -3.92 11.52 4.78
CA GLY A 53 -3.29 12.85 4.80
C GLY A 53 -1.76 12.83 4.76
N GLY A 54 -1.19 11.88 4.01
CA GLY A 54 0.24 11.74 3.74
C GLY A 54 1.01 10.88 4.77
N PRO A 55 2.23 10.42 4.43
CA PRO A 55 3.08 9.66 5.34
C PRO A 55 3.56 10.56 6.50
N PRO A 56 3.35 10.14 7.77
CA PRO A 56 3.80 10.89 8.94
C PRO A 56 5.32 10.94 9.06
N ARG A 57 5.86 11.98 9.71
CA ARG A 57 7.32 12.19 9.84
C ARG A 57 7.82 12.37 11.29
N THR A 58 6.92 12.36 12.27
CA THR A 58 7.28 12.53 13.68
C THR A 58 6.56 11.51 14.56
N PRO A 59 7.10 11.17 15.75
CA PRO A 59 6.47 10.22 16.68
C PRO A 59 5.00 10.50 17.00
N ASP A 60 4.66 11.76 17.26
CA ASP A 60 3.27 12.17 17.56
C ASP A 60 2.37 12.05 16.32
N GLU A 61 2.91 12.26 15.13
CA GLU A 61 2.18 12.03 13.87
C GLU A 61 2.01 10.55 13.56
N TYR A 62 3.00 9.68 13.86
CA TYR A 62 2.90 8.24 13.63
C TYR A 62 1.66 7.67 14.32
N ILE A 63 1.51 7.95 15.62
CA ILE A 63 0.36 7.47 16.38
C ILE A 63 -0.95 8.10 15.89
N LYS A 64 -0.96 9.40 15.60
CA LYS A 64 -2.16 10.09 15.12
C LYS A 64 -2.65 9.54 13.78
N ARG A 65 -1.77 9.38 12.80
CA ARG A 65 -2.10 8.84 11.47
C ARG A 65 -2.49 7.37 11.54
N PHE A 66 -1.81 6.59 12.38
CA PHE A 66 -2.14 5.20 12.64
C PHE A 66 -3.59 5.06 13.16
N CYS A 67 -3.98 5.88 14.15
CA CYS A 67 -5.34 5.85 14.69
C CYS A 67 -6.40 6.26 13.67
N LEU A 68 -6.12 7.27 12.85
CA LEU A 68 -7.01 7.64 11.75
C LEU A 68 -7.16 6.49 10.74
N SER A 69 -6.08 5.76 10.43
CA SER A 69 -6.13 4.59 9.54
C SER A 69 -6.98 3.44 10.11
N MET A 70 -7.01 3.28 11.44
CA MET A 70 -7.88 2.32 12.12
C MET A 70 -9.33 2.80 12.25
N GLY A 71 -9.67 3.99 11.76
CA GLY A 71 -11.01 4.54 11.86
C GLY A 71 -11.31 5.17 13.22
N TYR A 72 -10.30 5.49 14.04
CA TYR A 72 -10.50 6.23 15.29
C TYR A 72 -10.16 7.71 15.06
N SER A 73 -11.16 8.59 15.23
CA SER A 73 -10.90 10.02 15.42
C SER A 73 -10.59 10.30 16.89
N ALA A 74 -9.96 11.44 17.18
CA ALA A 74 -9.60 11.88 18.53
C ALA A 74 -10.78 11.91 19.52
N VAL A 75 -12.03 11.84 19.03
CA VAL A 75 -13.24 12.00 19.85
C VAL A 75 -14.26 10.86 19.66
N GLN A 76 -14.32 10.19 18.49
CA GLN A 76 -15.28 9.11 18.20
C GLN A 76 -14.77 8.17 17.08
N PRO A 77 -15.25 6.91 17.00
CA PRO A 77 -15.04 6.06 15.83
C PRO A 77 -15.66 6.70 14.57
N SER A 78 -14.93 6.64 13.46
CA SER A 78 -15.42 7.05 12.15
C SER A 78 -16.58 6.18 11.72
N LYS A 79 -17.62 6.78 11.13
CA LYS A 79 -18.73 6.06 10.49
C LYS A 79 -18.27 5.16 9.34
N ASN A 80 -17.10 5.44 8.76
CA ASN A 80 -16.56 4.74 7.61
C ASN A 80 -15.66 3.55 7.99
N GLY A 81 -15.44 3.31 9.29
CA GLY A 81 -14.57 2.24 9.77
C GLY A 81 -13.07 2.46 9.45
N PRO A 82 -12.24 1.42 9.61
CA PRO A 82 -10.83 1.44 9.22
C PRO A 82 -10.65 1.71 7.73
N LYS A 83 -9.57 2.42 7.38
CA LYS A 83 -9.13 2.58 5.99
C LYS A 83 -8.71 1.21 5.43
N GLY A 84 -9.27 0.85 4.28
CA GLY A 84 -8.88 -0.32 3.51
C GLY A 84 -8.19 0.06 2.20
N LEU A 85 -7.54 -0.93 1.58
CA LEU A 85 -7.07 -0.85 0.20
C LEU A 85 -8.26 -1.03 -0.76
N THR A 86 -8.13 -0.53 -2.00
CA THR A 86 -9.15 -0.65 -3.05
C THR A 86 -8.61 -1.41 -4.26
N GLU A 87 -9.48 -2.11 -5.00
CA GLU A 87 -9.07 -2.76 -6.25
C GLU A 87 -8.42 -1.77 -7.21
N GLN A 88 -7.35 -2.21 -7.87
CA GLN A 88 -6.58 -1.44 -8.84
C GLN A 88 -6.71 -2.05 -10.24
N GLY A 89 -6.10 -1.44 -11.26
CA GLY A 89 -6.26 -1.85 -12.65
C GLY A 89 -7.57 -1.36 -13.25
N SER A 90 -7.69 -0.04 -13.42
CA SER A 90 -8.90 0.66 -13.89
C SER A 90 -9.51 0.07 -15.18
N VAL A 91 -8.68 -0.23 -16.18
CA VAL A 91 -9.07 -0.83 -17.45
C VAL A 91 -9.58 -2.23 -17.20
N SER A 92 -8.81 -3.04 -16.47
CA SER A 92 -9.18 -4.41 -16.14
C SER A 92 -10.49 -4.47 -15.36
N LEU A 93 -10.74 -3.54 -14.43
CA LEU A 93 -11.99 -3.42 -13.70
C LEU A 93 -13.18 -3.08 -14.62
N MET A 94 -13.00 -2.26 -15.65
CA MET A 94 -14.06 -2.03 -16.65
C MET A 94 -14.43 -3.33 -17.38
N PHE A 95 -13.44 -4.15 -17.72
CA PHE A 95 -13.70 -5.50 -18.28
C PHE A 95 -14.35 -6.42 -17.24
N LYS A 96 -13.92 -6.41 -15.98
CA LYS A 96 -14.53 -7.19 -14.88
C LYS A 96 -16.02 -6.90 -14.75
N GLN A 97 -16.38 -5.62 -14.67
CA GLN A 97 -17.74 -5.15 -14.49
C GLN A 97 -18.65 -5.60 -15.64
N ARG A 98 -18.15 -5.55 -16.87
CA ARG A 98 -18.89 -5.94 -18.06
C ARG A 98 -18.98 -7.46 -18.25
N LEU A 99 -17.87 -8.17 -18.11
CA LEU A 99 -17.76 -9.59 -18.51
C LEU A 99 -18.02 -10.58 -17.37
N CYS A 100 -17.68 -10.23 -16.12
CA CYS A 100 -17.72 -11.18 -15.01
C CYS A 100 -19.01 -11.10 -14.17
N TYR A 101 -19.67 -9.94 -14.10
CA TYR A 101 -20.86 -9.76 -13.24
C TYR A 101 -22.19 -9.96 -13.99
N GLY A 102 -22.21 -10.80 -15.02
CA GLY A 102 -23.44 -11.18 -15.72
C GLY A 102 -24.12 -10.03 -16.46
N SER A 103 -23.39 -8.94 -16.73
CA SER A 103 -23.83 -7.93 -17.67
C SER A 103 -23.98 -8.63 -19.02
N LYS A 104 -25.21 -8.73 -19.54
CA LYS A 104 -25.49 -9.37 -20.83
C LYS A 104 -24.90 -8.58 -22.02
N GLN A 105 -24.13 -7.52 -21.75
CA GLN A 105 -23.37 -6.74 -22.72
C GLN A 105 -22.01 -7.41 -22.96
N ILE A 106 -22.01 -8.37 -23.88
CA ILE A 106 -20.79 -9.02 -24.38
C ILE A 106 -20.24 -8.26 -25.60
N ASP A 107 -21.10 -7.50 -26.29
CA ASP A 107 -20.73 -6.73 -27.47
C ASP A 107 -19.96 -5.46 -27.07
N MET A 108 -18.81 -5.27 -27.70
CA MET A 108 -17.97 -4.10 -27.48
C MET A 108 -17.88 -3.29 -28.77
N THR A 109 -18.36 -2.05 -28.71
CA THR A 109 -18.23 -1.14 -29.85
C THR A 109 -16.86 -0.46 -29.84
N ARG A 110 -16.47 0.11 -30.98
CA ARG A 110 -15.26 0.95 -31.06
C ARG A 110 -15.34 2.15 -30.10
N ALA A 111 -16.53 2.70 -29.88
CA ALA A 111 -16.74 3.82 -28.97
C ALA A 111 -16.50 3.41 -27.49
N ASP A 112 -16.88 2.18 -27.13
CA ASP A 112 -16.58 1.61 -25.81
C ASP A 112 -15.07 1.50 -25.58
N LEU A 113 -14.36 0.93 -26.56
CA LEU A 113 -12.90 0.78 -26.52
C LEU A 113 -12.20 2.14 -26.41
N GLN A 114 -12.65 3.13 -27.18
CA GLN A 114 -12.11 4.49 -27.10
C GLN A 114 -12.31 5.08 -25.70
N THR A 115 -13.52 4.93 -25.13
CA THR A 115 -13.81 5.40 -23.76
C THR A 115 -12.91 4.74 -22.72
N ILE A 116 -12.64 3.44 -22.85
CA ILE A 116 -11.73 2.72 -21.95
C ILE A 116 -10.30 3.25 -22.08
N VAL A 117 -9.81 3.43 -23.30
CA VAL A 117 -8.46 3.94 -23.56
C VAL A 117 -8.30 5.39 -23.09
N ASP A 118 -9.31 6.23 -23.30
CA ASP A 118 -9.30 7.61 -22.83
C ASP A 118 -9.22 7.62 -21.30
N LYS A 119 -10.09 6.86 -20.60
CA LYS A 119 -10.07 6.77 -19.13
C LYS A 119 -8.78 6.19 -18.57
N ALA A 120 -8.13 5.26 -19.26
CA ALA A 120 -6.82 4.73 -18.88
C ALA A 120 -5.74 5.82 -18.84
N GLN A 121 -5.88 6.87 -19.66
CA GLN A 121 -4.93 7.99 -19.71
C GLN A 121 -5.12 8.98 -18.54
N TRP A 122 -6.31 9.04 -17.92
CA TRP A 122 -6.62 9.95 -16.80
C TRP A 122 -6.06 9.51 -15.44
N GLY A 123 -5.54 8.29 -15.31
CA GLY A 123 -4.85 7.83 -14.09
C GLY A 123 -3.42 8.40 -13.91
N ALA A 124 -3.01 9.34 -14.77
CA ALA A 124 -1.65 9.87 -14.84
C ALA A 124 -1.44 11.24 -14.16
N ASP A 125 -2.50 11.87 -13.64
CA ASP A 125 -2.44 13.23 -13.05
C ASP A 125 -2.24 13.23 -11.52
N THR A 126 -1.47 12.29 -10.98
CA THR A 126 -0.95 12.41 -9.61
C THR A 126 0.45 13.00 -9.66
N ASP A 127 0.55 14.32 -9.48
CA ASP A 127 1.81 15.03 -9.23
C ASP A 127 2.49 14.43 -7.99
N GLY A 128 3.58 13.71 -8.20
CA GLY A 128 4.43 13.20 -7.14
C GLY A 128 5.63 12.45 -7.69
N ASP A 129 6.84 12.97 -7.44
CA ASP A 129 8.10 12.27 -7.65
C ASP A 129 8.08 10.96 -6.87
N SER A 130 7.72 9.86 -7.55
CA SER A 130 7.83 8.50 -7.04
C SER A 130 8.92 7.78 -7.84
N PRO A 131 9.87 7.09 -7.20
CA PRO A 131 10.98 6.39 -7.88
C PRO A 131 10.56 5.31 -8.90
N TYR A 132 9.26 4.96 -8.96
CA TYR A 132 8.71 3.96 -9.88
C TYR A 132 8.30 4.53 -11.25
N ASP A 133 8.67 5.78 -11.57
CA ASP A 133 8.16 6.48 -12.76
C ASP A 133 8.71 5.96 -14.10
N ILE A 134 9.74 5.11 -14.10
CA ILE A 134 10.45 4.67 -15.31
C ILE A 134 9.62 3.71 -16.18
N MET A 135 8.85 2.79 -15.58
CA MET A 135 7.96 1.89 -16.36
C MET A 135 6.69 2.61 -16.83
N LYS A 136 6.27 3.62 -16.07
CA LYS A 136 5.26 4.59 -16.51
C LYS A 136 5.80 5.41 -17.68
N ASP A 137 7.06 5.87 -17.67
CA ASP A 137 7.64 6.80 -18.65
C ASP A 137 7.79 6.23 -20.07
N VAL A 138 8.29 4.99 -20.21
CA VAL A 138 8.45 4.37 -21.55
C VAL A 138 7.10 4.17 -22.24
N THR A 139 6.05 3.89 -21.47
CA THR A 139 4.68 3.73 -21.99
C THR A 139 3.92 5.06 -22.05
N ARG A 140 4.21 6.02 -21.15
CA ARG A 140 3.72 7.41 -21.13
C ARG A 140 4.11 8.14 -22.41
N ALA A 141 5.31 7.90 -22.94
CA ALA A 141 5.76 8.44 -24.23
C ALA A 141 5.07 7.80 -25.45
N LEU A 142 4.62 6.55 -25.35
CA LEU A 142 3.93 5.83 -26.44
C LEU A 142 2.40 6.03 -26.42
N VAL A 143 1.83 6.35 -25.25
CA VAL A 143 0.39 6.57 -25.07
C VAL A 143 0.01 8.06 -25.18
N ARG A 144 0.89 8.99 -24.78
CA ARG A 144 0.70 10.43 -25.02
C ARG A 144 0.97 10.78 -26.48
N SER A 145 -0.02 11.31 -27.18
CA SER A 145 0.23 12.10 -28.39
C SER A 145 0.92 13.42 -27.99
N PRO A 146 1.86 13.98 -28.78
CA PRO A 146 2.63 15.19 -28.41
C PRO A 146 1.85 16.51 -28.36
N SER A 147 0.53 16.51 -28.24
CA SER A 147 -0.27 17.73 -28.34
C SER A 147 -1.60 17.54 -27.64
N GLN A 148 -1.75 18.08 -26.43
CA GLN A 148 -3.01 18.66 -25.96
C GLN A 148 -2.81 19.40 -24.63
N LYS A 149 -2.30 20.63 -24.74
CA LYS A 149 -2.76 21.74 -23.89
C LYS A 149 -3.90 22.41 -24.65
N SER A 150 -5.15 22.08 -24.35
CA SER A 150 -6.28 23.03 -24.48
C SER A 150 -7.64 22.39 -24.23
N GLN A 151 -8.46 23.15 -23.51
CA GLN A 151 -9.92 23.08 -23.52
C GLN A 151 -10.48 23.13 -24.95
N GLY A 152 -11.63 22.49 -25.15
CA GLY A 152 -12.57 22.81 -26.23
C GLY A 152 -12.69 21.73 -27.30
N HIS A 153 -13.91 21.20 -27.43
CA HIS A 153 -14.47 20.52 -28.61
C HIS A 153 -13.52 20.43 -29.81
N GLN A 154 -12.84 19.29 -29.97
CA GLN A 154 -12.19 18.95 -31.22
C GLN A 154 -12.59 17.53 -31.62
N SER A 155 -13.04 17.45 -32.87
CA SER A 155 -13.34 16.26 -33.65
C SER A 155 -12.45 15.08 -33.28
N HIS A 156 -13.07 13.98 -32.80
CA HIS A 156 -12.40 12.69 -32.67
C HIS A 156 -11.81 12.32 -34.04
N GLU A 157 -10.53 12.61 -34.23
CA GLU A 157 -9.76 12.02 -35.32
C GLU A 157 -9.83 10.51 -35.08
N TYR A 158 -10.44 9.79 -36.02
CA TYR A 158 -10.75 8.38 -35.87
C TYR A 158 -9.46 7.58 -35.76
N MET A 159 -9.00 7.31 -34.53
CA MET A 159 -7.88 6.42 -34.26
C MET A 159 -8.13 5.06 -34.91
N SER A 160 -7.24 4.58 -35.77
CA SER A 160 -7.39 3.28 -36.43
C SER A 160 -7.64 2.14 -35.43
N ALA A 161 -8.31 1.08 -35.86
CA ALA A 161 -8.62 -0.05 -34.97
C ALA A 161 -7.34 -0.69 -34.40
N GLU A 162 -6.28 -0.76 -35.20
CA GLU A 162 -4.97 -1.27 -34.82
C GLU A 162 -4.34 -0.40 -33.73
N THR A 163 -4.38 0.93 -33.89
CA THR A 163 -3.84 1.87 -32.89
C THR A 163 -4.62 1.77 -31.59
N LEU A 164 -5.94 1.65 -31.66
CA LEU A 164 -6.80 1.51 -30.49
C LEU A 164 -6.51 0.21 -29.71
N LEU A 165 -6.41 -0.91 -30.43
CA LEU A 165 -6.06 -2.21 -29.83
C LEU A 165 -4.65 -2.20 -29.24
N LEU A 166 -3.69 -1.54 -29.89
CA LEU A 166 -2.34 -1.37 -29.36
C LEU A 166 -2.35 -0.58 -28.05
N LYS A 167 -3.02 0.57 -28.00
CA LYS A 167 -3.12 1.38 -26.76
C LYS A 167 -3.80 0.59 -25.64
N LEU A 168 -4.88 -0.15 -25.96
CA LEU A 168 -5.55 -0.98 -24.98
C LEU A 168 -4.64 -2.10 -24.44
N ARG A 169 -3.93 -2.81 -25.33
CA ARG A 169 -2.98 -3.84 -24.93
C ARG A 169 -1.90 -3.28 -24.00
N LEU A 170 -1.35 -2.12 -24.34
CA LEU A 170 -0.33 -1.45 -23.52
C LEU A 170 -0.90 -1.06 -22.15
N ALA A 171 -2.10 -0.47 -22.10
CA ALA A 171 -2.76 -0.13 -20.85
C ALA A 171 -2.97 -1.35 -19.95
N LEU A 172 -3.48 -2.46 -20.50
CA LEU A 172 -3.63 -3.72 -19.76
C LEU A 172 -2.29 -4.30 -19.27
N GLN A 173 -1.22 -4.15 -20.06
CA GLN A 173 0.12 -4.58 -19.66
C GLN A 173 0.69 -3.74 -18.51
N CYS A 174 0.40 -2.44 -18.49
CA CYS A 174 0.82 -1.54 -17.41
C CYS A 174 0.13 -1.84 -16.07
N GLU A 175 -1.12 -2.31 -16.09
CA GLU A 175 -1.86 -2.66 -14.87
C GLU A 175 -1.46 -4.03 -14.30
N LYS A 176 -0.66 -4.81 -15.03
CA LYS A 176 -0.23 -6.14 -14.61
C LYS A 176 0.32 -6.18 -13.17
N PRO A 177 1.30 -5.35 -12.77
CA PRO A 177 1.78 -5.33 -11.37
C PRO A 177 0.67 -5.06 -10.35
N GLU A 178 -0.29 -4.19 -10.65
CA GLU A 178 -1.39 -3.85 -9.74
C GLU A 178 -2.34 -5.03 -9.51
N ILE A 179 -2.65 -5.77 -10.57
CA ILE A 179 -3.65 -6.86 -10.54
C ILE A 179 -3.04 -8.18 -10.04
N THR A 180 -1.72 -8.34 -10.21
CA THR A 180 -0.99 -9.57 -9.87
C THR A 180 -0.26 -9.49 -8.55
N PHE A 181 -0.24 -8.33 -7.89
CA PHE A 181 0.36 -8.17 -6.57
C PHE A 181 -0.18 -9.20 -5.57
N ASP A 182 0.73 -9.91 -4.90
CA ASP A 182 0.35 -10.98 -3.98
C ASP A 182 0.08 -10.45 -2.56
N TYR A 183 -1.17 -10.04 -2.35
CA TYR A 183 -1.63 -9.55 -1.05
C TYR A 183 -1.58 -10.62 0.05
N PHE A 184 -1.74 -11.90 -0.29
CA PHE A 184 -1.70 -12.99 0.70
C PHE A 184 -0.28 -13.29 1.16
N LEU A 185 0.69 -13.32 0.23
CA LEU A 185 2.10 -13.45 0.56
C LEU A 185 2.57 -12.26 1.40
N THR A 186 2.23 -11.05 0.98
CA THR A 186 2.55 -9.82 1.72
C THR A 186 1.96 -9.84 3.13
N HIS A 187 0.69 -10.24 3.27
CA HIS A 187 0.09 -10.47 4.59
C HIS A 187 0.89 -11.42 5.45
N ARG A 188 1.25 -12.60 4.91
CA ARG A 188 1.97 -13.62 5.66
C ARG A 188 3.32 -13.11 6.16
N THR A 189 4.04 -12.36 5.32
CA THR A 189 5.32 -11.74 5.70
C THR A 189 5.13 -10.67 6.80
N CYS A 190 4.14 -9.78 6.65
CA CYS A 190 3.80 -8.79 7.67
C CYS A 190 3.36 -9.46 8.99
N TRP A 191 2.57 -10.54 8.92
CA TRP A 191 2.12 -11.26 10.11
C TRP A 191 3.27 -11.95 10.84
N LEU A 192 4.22 -12.52 10.09
CA LEU A 192 5.44 -13.10 10.65
C LEU A 192 6.28 -12.04 11.34
N LEU A 193 6.46 -10.86 10.72
CA LEU A 193 7.15 -9.73 11.34
C LEU A 193 6.50 -9.34 12.67
N LEU A 194 5.20 -9.09 12.66
CA LEU A 194 4.48 -8.69 13.87
C LEU A 194 4.55 -9.77 14.96
N THR A 195 4.52 -11.05 14.58
CA THR A 195 4.71 -12.16 15.53
C THR A 195 6.09 -12.12 16.17
N ASN A 196 7.14 -11.85 15.38
CA ASN A 196 8.51 -11.78 15.87
C ASN A 196 8.76 -10.54 16.74
N ILE A 197 8.23 -9.39 16.34
CA ILE A 197 8.29 -8.16 17.15
C ILE A 197 7.54 -8.35 18.48
N LYS A 198 6.35 -8.99 18.48
CA LYS A 198 5.62 -9.27 19.73
C LYS A 198 6.46 -10.06 20.72
N LYS A 199 7.15 -11.10 20.23
CA LYS A 199 8.06 -11.91 21.05
C LYS A 199 9.24 -11.08 21.57
N ALA A 200 9.91 -10.32 20.71
CA ALA A 200 11.07 -9.50 21.09
C ALA A 200 10.74 -8.36 22.06
N CYS A 201 9.53 -7.78 21.94
CA CYS A 201 9.07 -6.67 22.75
C CYS A 201 8.31 -7.07 24.01
N ALA A 202 8.08 -8.37 24.26
CA ALA A 202 7.15 -8.87 25.29
C ALA A 202 7.41 -8.27 26.69
N ASP A 203 8.67 -8.26 27.14
CA ASP A 203 9.02 -7.72 28.47
C ASP A 203 8.91 -6.19 28.54
N GLN A 204 9.20 -5.50 27.44
CA GLN A 204 9.08 -4.03 27.37
C GLN A 204 7.61 -3.61 27.39
N LEU A 205 6.76 -4.30 26.61
CA LEU A 205 5.31 -4.10 26.59
C LEU A 205 4.70 -4.34 27.97
N ARG A 206 5.08 -5.45 28.64
CA ARG A 206 4.60 -5.75 29.99
C ARG A 206 4.94 -4.67 31.01
N LYS A 207 6.14 -4.10 30.93
CA LYS A 207 6.59 -3.01 31.83
C LYS A 207 5.84 -1.70 31.58
N LEU A 208 5.58 -1.35 30.32
CA LEU A 208 4.98 -0.07 29.94
C LEU A 208 3.45 -0.06 30.05
N PHE A 209 2.79 -1.19 29.77
CA PHE A 209 1.35 -1.25 29.57
C PHE A 209 0.66 -2.39 30.37
N GLY A 210 1.42 -3.27 31.03
CA GLY A 210 0.89 -4.37 31.84
C GLY A 210 0.66 -5.67 31.06
N THR A 211 0.01 -6.65 31.70
CA THR A 211 -0.14 -8.02 31.17
C THR A 211 -1.27 -8.21 30.15
N GLY A 212 -2.14 -7.21 29.95
CA GLY A 212 -3.29 -7.27 29.03
C GLY A 212 -3.02 -6.76 27.61
N CYS A 213 -1.75 -6.75 27.18
CA CYS A 213 -1.38 -6.25 25.85
C CYS A 213 -1.45 -7.37 24.81
N ILE A 214 -2.30 -7.21 23.79
CA ILE A 214 -2.40 -8.14 22.64
C ILE A 214 -2.71 -9.57 23.12
N GLU A 215 -3.92 -9.75 23.65
CA GLU A 215 -4.40 -10.99 24.25
C GLU A 215 -4.78 -12.04 23.20
N HIS A 216 -5.25 -11.57 22.04
CA HIS A 216 -5.74 -12.42 20.96
C HIS A 216 -4.91 -12.23 19.68
N GLU A 217 -4.87 -13.26 18.82
CA GLU A 217 -4.14 -13.20 17.55
C GLU A 217 -4.66 -12.10 16.62
N ASN A 218 -5.98 -11.89 16.58
CA ASN A 218 -6.59 -10.83 15.77
C ASN A 218 -6.21 -9.39 16.22
N GLN A 219 -5.61 -9.23 17.40
CA GLN A 219 -5.10 -7.95 17.90
C GLN A 219 -3.63 -7.72 17.56
N LEU A 220 -2.95 -8.68 16.92
CA LEU A 220 -1.50 -8.62 16.70
C LEU A 220 -1.07 -7.35 15.96
N SER A 221 -1.86 -6.90 14.99
CA SER A 221 -1.58 -5.70 14.21
C SER A 221 -1.69 -4.40 15.04
N TRP A 222 -2.42 -4.41 16.16
CA TRP A 222 -2.51 -3.26 17.07
C TRP A 222 -1.20 -2.98 17.81
N MET A 223 -0.27 -3.94 17.84
CA MET A 223 1.06 -3.76 18.41
C MET A 223 1.78 -2.51 17.87
N VAL A 224 1.56 -2.17 16.61
CA VAL A 224 2.11 -0.96 16.00
C VAL A 224 1.67 0.29 16.76
N GLY A 225 0.42 0.33 17.21
CA GLY A 225 -0.12 1.39 18.06
C GLY A 225 0.57 1.46 19.42
N TYR A 226 0.89 0.32 20.05
CA TYR A 226 1.64 0.30 21.31
C TYR A 226 3.06 0.85 21.14
N ILE A 227 3.74 0.48 20.04
CA ILE A 227 5.08 0.96 19.69
C ILE A 227 5.05 2.48 19.51
N PHE A 228 4.13 3.01 18.72
CA PHE A 228 4.00 4.45 18.49
C PHE A 228 3.56 5.21 19.73
N CYS A 229 2.62 4.66 20.50
CA CYS A 229 2.21 5.24 21.76
C CYS A 229 3.45 5.43 22.65
N ALA A 230 4.25 4.38 22.89
CA ALA A 230 5.47 4.47 23.68
C ALA A 230 6.49 5.52 23.18
N ALA A 231 6.64 5.66 21.86
CA ALA A 231 7.55 6.62 21.24
C ALA A 231 7.05 8.07 21.23
N SER A 232 5.75 8.29 21.43
CA SER A 232 5.10 9.61 21.42
C SER A 232 4.92 10.21 22.82
N GLY A 233 4.66 11.52 22.89
CA GLY A 233 4.23 12.20 24.12
C GLY A 233 2.78 11.86 24.55
N VAL A 234 2.07 11.05 23.76
CA VAL A 234 0.67 10.72 23.98
C VAL A 234 0.56 9.62 25.05
N ASP A 235 -0.07 9.94 26.19
CA ASP A 235 -0.24 8.99 27.30
C ASP A 235 -1.41 8.01 27.13
N HIS A 236 -2.36 8.37 26.27
CA HIS A 236 -3.57 7.60 26.02
C HIS A 236 -4.11 7.90 24.63
N VAL A 237 -4.48 6.83 23.91
CA VAL A 237 -5.09 6.94 22.59
C VAL A 237 -6.43 6.22 22.60
N ALA A 238 -7.44 6.86 23.16
CA ALA A 238 -8.81 6.34 23.27
C ALA A 238 -8.85 4.82 23.61
N ASN A 239 -9.79 4.07 23.04
CA ASN A 239 -10.01 2.65 23.33
C ASN A 239 -8.95 1.67 22.75
N LEU A 240 -7.81 2.15 22.23
CA LEU A 240 -6.84 1.30 21.52
C LEU A 240 -5.72 0.74 22.39
N ALA A 241 -5.26 1.53 23.36
CA ALA A 241 -4.17 1.13 24.24
C ALA A 241 -4.51 1.50 25.69
N PRO A 242 -4.19 0.63 26.66
CA PRO A 242 -4.16 1.00 28.06
C PRO A 242 -3.34 2.28 28.23
N LYS A 243 -3.75 3.14 29.16
CA LYS A 243 -2.94 4.30 29.55
C LYS A 243 -1.53 3.80 29.93
N LYS A 244 -0.48 4.47 29.44
CA LYS A 244 0.89 4.14 29.82
C LYS A 244 1.03 4.15 31.34
N LEU A 245 1.64 3.11 31.91
CA LEU A 245 1.83 2.99 33.36
C LEU A 245 2.81 4.05 33.88
N SER A 246 3.84 4.35 33.09
CA SER A 246 4.75 5.47 33.27
C SER A 246 4.51 6.44 32.11
N GLY A 247 4.28 7.74 32.36
CA GLY A 247 4.25 8.79 31.33
C GLY A 247 5.61 9.03 30.64
N GLN A 248 6.45 8.00 30.60
CA GLN A 248 7.77 8.01 30.02
C GLN A 248 7.67 7.75 28.52
N VAL A 249 8.20 8.69 27.74
CA VAL A 249 8.41 8.53 26.30
C VAL A 249 9.68 7.71 26.08
N THR A 250 9.62 6.68 25.23
CA THR A 250 10.77 5.82 24.94
C THR A 250 10.72 5.24 23.52
N SER A 251 11.87 5.30 22.83
CA SER A 251 12.06 4.68 21.51
C SER A 251 12.47 3.21 21.55
N ARG A 252 12.61 2.60 22.74
CA ARG A 252 13.13 1.23 22.90
C ARG A 252 12.35 0.18 22.12
N LEU A 253 11.02 0.31 22.08
CA LEU A 253 10.16 -0.57 21.30
C LEU A 253 10.39 -0.42 19.79
N MET A 254 10.61 0.81 19.30
CA MET A 254 10.95 1.06 17.88
C MET A 254 12.31 0.49 17.52
N VAL A 255 13.34 0.69 18.36
CA VAL A 255 14.67 0.11 18.13
C VAL A 255 14.62 -1.42 18.09
N THR A 256 13.85 -2.03 18.99
CA THR A 256 13.66 -3.49 19.01
C THR A 256 12.92 -3.97 17.75
N ALA A 257 11.88 -3.25 17.34
CA ALA A 257 11.14 -3.54 16.11
C ALA A 257 12.01 -3.41 14.86
N ALA A 258 12.86 -2.38 14.80
CA ALA A 258 13.82 -2.17 13.72
C ALA A 258 14.82 -3.32 13.60
N ALA A 259 15.42 -3.75 14.71
CA ALA A 259 16.36 -4.87 14.71
C ALA A 259 15.72 -6.18 14.18
N VAL A 260 14.46 -6.42 14.54
CA VAL A 260 13.71 -7.58 14.00
C VAL A 260 13.44 -7.40 12.51
N LEU A 261 13.01 -6.21 12.08
CA LEU A 261 12.74 -5.93 10.68
C LEU A 261 14.01 -6.03 9.82
N ASP A 262 15.11 -5.39 10.20
CA ASP A 262 16.39 -5.46 9.47
C ASP A 262 16.89 -6.90 9.32
N SER A 263 16.77 -7.71 10.37
CA SER A 263 17.10 -9.14 10.30
C SER A 263 16.25 -9.87 9.26
N MET A 264 14.94 -9.58 9.22
CA MET A 264 14.04 -10.14 8.20
C MET A 264 14.37 -9.65 6.79
N LEU A 265 14.66 -8.35 6.62
CA LEU A 265 15.00 -7.77 5.32
C LEU A 265 16.32 -8.35 4.79
N THR A 266 17.32 -8.49 5.65
CA THR A 266 18.63 -9.10 5.31
C THR A 266 18.48 -10.55 4.85
N SER A 267 17.49 -11.29 5.37
CA SER A 267 17.18 -12.65 4.91
C SER A 267 16.46 -12.71 3.56
N GLY A 268 16.14 -11.56 2.96
CA GLY A 268 15.44 -11.44 1.68
C GLY A 268 13.92 -11.53 1.77
N MET A 269 13.34 -11.54 2.98
CA MET A 269 11.88 -11.62 3.15
C MET A 269 11.15 -10.34 2.72
N GLY A 270 11.86 -9.23 2.54
CA GLY A 270 11.28 -7.96 2.11
C GLY A 270 11.00 -7.84 0.61
N ALA A 271 11.34 -8.85 -0.19
CA ALA A 271 11.24 -8.79 -1.65
C ALA A 271 10.58 -10.05 -2.26
N LEU A 272 9.77 -10.77 -1.48
CA LEU A 272 9.19 -12.05 -1.92
C LEU A 272 8.10 -11.84 -2.96
N THR A 273 7.22 -10.85 -2.76
CA THR A 273 6.16 -10.51 -3.72
C THR A 273 6.77 -9.94 -5.00
N CYS A 274 7.71 -9.00 -4.88
CA CYS A 274 8.44 -8.44 -6.01
C CYS A 274 9.21 -9.51 -6.80
N ARG A 275 9.84 -10.46 -6.12
CA ARG A 275 10.52 -11.61 -6.76
C ARG A 275 9.53 -12.51 -7.50
N SER A 276 8.40 -12.85 -6.87
CA SER A 276 7.35 -13.65 -7.50
C SER A 276 6.83 -13.00 -8.79
N LEU A 277 6.64 -11.68 -8.77
CA LEU A 277 6.24 -10.90 -9.95
C LEU A 277 7.32 -10.90 -11.04
N ARG A 278 8.60 -10.81 -10.67
CA ARG A 278 9.71 -10.88 -11.62
C ARG A 278 9.79 -12.24 -12.29
N GLU A 279 9.78 -13.31 -11.50
CA GLU A 279 9.94 -14.70 -11.96
C GLU A 279 8.73 -15.20 -12.74
N SER A 280 7.52 -14.94 -12.24
CA SER A 280 6.30 -15.46 -12.85
C SER A 280 5.82 -14.63 -14.04
N HIS A 281 6.13 -13.32 -14.04
CA HIS A 281 5.47 -12.37 -14.93
C HIS A 281 6.43 -11.50 -15.75
N GLY A 282 7.75 -11.65 -15.57
CA GLY A 282 8.77 -10.89 -16.29
C GLY A 282 8.76 -9.40 -15.94
N ILE A 283 8.20 -9.03 -14.79
CA ILE A 283 8.10 -7.64 -14.34
C ILE A 283 9.39 -7.29 -13.60
N HIS A 284 10.24 -6.47 -14.22
CA HIS A 284 11.44 -5.95 -13.58
C HIS A 284 11.12 -4.64 -12.88
N ILE A 285 11.42 -4.58 -11.58
CA ILE A 285 11.42 -3.35 -10.78
C ILE A 285 12.87 -2.87 -10.75
N SER A 286 13.13 -1.64 -11.16
CA SER A 286 14.44 -1.01 -11.07
C SER A 286 14.80 -0.81 -9.61
N ASP A 287 15.88 -1.44 -9.15
CA ASP A 287 16.56 -1.04 -7.92
C ASP A 287 17.44 0.16 -8.29
N ASP A 288 17.06 1.37 -7.86
CA ASP A 288 17.97 2.51 -7.88
C ASP A 288 19.09 2.25 -6.88
N SER A 289 20.09 1.51 -7.34
CA SER A 289 21.36 1.29 -6.65
C SER A 289 22.53 1.56 -7.59
N ASP A 290 22.42 2.63 -8.40
CA ASP A 290 23.53 3.23 -9.11
C ASP A 290 23.33 4.75 -9.15
N SER A 291 23.82 5.44 -8.13
CA SER A 291 24.18 6.86 -8.21
C SER A 291 25.32 7.09 -7.22
N GLU A 292 26.52 7.16 -7.81
CA GLU A 292 27.80 7.53 -7.19
C GLU A 292 27.77 8.91 -6.51
#